data_AF-A0A7C3C0A8-F1
#
_entry.id   AF-A0A7C3C0A8-F1
#
_cell.length_a   1.000
_cell.length_b   1.000
_cell.length_c   1.000
_cell.angle_alpha   90.00
_cell.angle_beta   90.00
_cell.angle_gamma   90.00
#
_symmetry.space_group_name_H-M   'P 1'
#
loop_
_entity.id
_entity.type
_entity.pdbx_description
1 polymer ?
#
loop_
_entity_poly.entity_id
_entity_poly.type
_entity_poly.pdbx_seq_one_letter_code
_entity_poly.pdbx_strand_id
1 'polypeptide(L)'
;MFDFLDSDWFNIGLEVLFLVLIINDVRKYMQTKKGEYLLNIVLTIGFAIWALYPYYNSYVGWEKKQKEIMISHCKGDENSTKLCKCLDDATFKEYTYEEYKALDKNSTEYKEFLKDAKEDCLDDSWFF
;
A
#
# COMPACT_ATOMS: atom_id res chain seq x y z
N MET A 1 10.27 -7.24 3.83
CA MET A 1 9.04 -6.63 3.29
C MET A 1 8.12 -7.74 2.82
N PHE A 2 6.84 -7.68 3.18
CA PHE A 2 5.91 -8.80 3.03
C PHE A 2 5.66 -9.18 1.57
N ASP A 3 6.42 -10.13 1.03
CA ASP A 3 6.15 -10.77 -0.28
C ASP A 3 4.73 -11.36 -0.34
N PHE A 4 4.09 -11.61 0.80
CA PHE A 4 2.69 -12.02 0.85
C PHE A 4 1.69 -10.88 0.62
N LEU A 5 2.04 -9.62 0.91
CA LEU A 5 1.16 -8.46 0.66
C LEU A 5 1.15 -8.06 -0.83
N ASP A 6 2.22 -8.37 -1.55
CA ASP A 6 2.29 -8.30 -3.03
C ASP A 6 1.84 -9.61 -3.68
N SER A 7 1.38 -10.58 -2.88
CA SER A 7 0.64 -11.71 -3.43
C SER A 7 -0.72 -11.19 -3.84
N ASP A 8 -1.03 -11.32 -5.13
CA ASP A 8 -2.37 -11.11 -5.66
C ASP A 8 -3.43 -11.79 -4.78
N TRP A 9 -3.08 -12.92 -4.15
CA TRP A 9 -3.93 -13.66 -3.20
C TRP A 9 -4.32 -12.88 -1.93
N PHE A 10 -3.41 -12.09 -1.35
CA PHE A 10 -3.71 -11.31 -0.14
C PHE A 10 -4.66 -10.16 -0.47
N ASN A 11 -4.42 -9.46 -1.58
CA ASN A 11 -5.29 -8.38 -2.05
C ASN A 11 -6.69 -8.91 -2.40
N ILE A 12 -6.75 -10.03 -3.14
CA ILE A 12 -8.01 -10.74 -3.41
C ILE A 12 -8.70 -11.16 -2.11
N GLY A 13 -7.96 -11.68 -1.13
CA GLY A 13 -8.49 -12.07 0.17
C GLY A 13 -9.09 -10.89 0.94
N LEU A 14 -8.41 -9.75 0.93
CA LEU A 14 -8.84 -8.52 1.60
C LEU A 14 -10.11 -7.93 0.94
N GLU A 15 -10.16 -7.92 -0.40
CA GLU A 15 -11.36 -7.53 -1.15
C GLU A 15 -12.56 -8.43 -0.84
N VAL A 16 -12.35 -9.76 -0.80
CA VAL A 16 -13.40 -10.72 -0.45
C VAL A 16 -13.89 -10.49 0.97
N LEU A 17 -12.99 -10.23 1.92
CA LEU A 17 -13.35 -9.92 3.31
C LEU A 17 -14.25 -8.67 3.37
N PHE A 18 -13.87 -7.60 2.68
CA PHE A 18 -14.68 -6.37 2.63
C PHE A 18 -16.05 -6.59 2.02
N LEU A 19 -16.15 -7.34 0.92
CA LEU A 19 -17.43 -7.70 0.32
C LEU A 19 -18.32 -8.48 1.28
N VAL A 20 -17.76 -9.44 2.03
CA VAL A 20 -18.52 -10.21 3.03
C VAL A 20 -19.04 -9.31 4.15
N LEU A 21 -18.22 -8.40 4.67
CA LEU A 21 -18.63 -7.45 5.72
C LEU A 21 -19.75 -6.54 5.23
N ILE A 22 -19.61 -5.95 4.04
CA ILE A 22 -20.63 -5.09 3.44
C ILE A 22 -21.93 -5.87 3.21
N ILE A 23 -21.86 -7.09 2.66
CA ILE A 23 -23.06 -7.92 2.44
C ILE A 23 -23.76 -8.25 3.77
N ASN A 24 -23.00 -8.55 4.82
CA ASN A 24 -23.56 -8.86 6.13
C ASN A 24 -24.28 -7.64 6.73
N ASP A 25 -23.66 -6.47 6.67
CA ASP A 25 -24.24 -5.23 7.19
C ASP A 25 -25.44 -4.76 6.35
N VAL A 26 -25.40 -4.93 5.02
CA VAL A 26 -26.57 -4.68 4.15
C VAL A 26 -27.71 -5.63 4.50
N ARG A 27 -27.44 -6.92 4.73
CA ARG A 27 -28.48 -7.88 5.16
C ARG A 27 -29.08 -7.49 6.49
N LYS A 28 -28.26 -7.11 7.48
CA LYS A 28 -28.73 -6.66 8.79
C LYS A 28 -29.49 -5.34 8.71
N TYR A 29 -29.06 -4.42 7.84
CA TYR A 29 -29.77 -3.17 7.56
C TYR A 29 -31.15 -3.45 6.97
N MET A 30 -31.27 -4.35 5.99
CA MET A 30 -32.57 -4.71 5.41
C MET A 30 -33.53 -5.34 6.43
N GLN A 31 -33.01 -6.10 7.39
CA GLN A 31 -33.79 -6.72 8.46
C GLN A 31 -34.23 -5.73 9.55
N THR A 32 -33.33 -4.86 9.99
CA THR A 32 -33.54 -4.01 11.18
C THR A 32 -33.87 -2.55 10.86
N LYS A 33 -33.50 -2.07 9.67
CA LYS A 33 -33.56 -0.67 9.20
C LYS A 33 -32.90 0.34 10.16
N LYS A 34 -31.98 -0.10 11.01
CA LYS A 34 -31.22 0.78 11.90
C LYS A 34 -30.15 1.54 11.14
N GLY A 35 -30.05 2.86 11.39
CA GLY A 35 -29.04 3.73 10.77
C GLY A 35 -27.59 3.38 11.11
N GLU A 36 -27.35 2.70 12.24
CA GLU A 36 -26.02 2.22 12.66
C GLU A 36 -25.35 1.33 11.59
N TYR A 37 -26.11 0.45 10.93
CA TYR A 37 -25.57 -0.40 9.86
C TYR A 37 -25.20 0.40 8.61
N LEU A 38 -25.89 1.52 8.35
CA LEU A 38 -25.58 2.40 7.22
C LEU A 38 -24.28 3.16 7.47
N LEU A 39 -24.04 3.60 8.72
CA LEU A 39 -22.75 4.15 9.13
C LEU A 39 -21.63 3.11 9.03
N ASN A 40 -21.87 1.88 9.49
CA ASN A 40 -20.87 0.80 9.37
C ASN A 40 -20.51 0.50 7.92
N ILE A 41 -21.48 0.49 7.00
CA ILE A 41 -21.22 0.30 5.56
C ILE A 41 -20.33 1.43 5.02
N VAL A 42 -20.67 2.69 5.31
CA VAL A 42 -19.88 3.84 4.85
C VAL A 42 -18.46 3.80 5.41
N LEU A 43 -18.31 3.50 6.70
CA LEU A 43 -17.00 3.35 7.35
C LEU A 43 -16.19 2.20 6.74
N THR A 44 -16.83 1.07 6.47
CA THR A 44 -16.19 -0.10 5.85
C THR A 44 -15.72 0.21 4.43
N ILE A 45 -16.53 0.92 3.64
CA ILE A 45 -16.13 1.35 2.28
C ILE A 45 -14.96 2.34 2.37
N GLY A 46 -15.03 3.33 3.26
CA GLY A 46 -13.94 4.30 3.45
C GLY A 46 -12.63 3.63 3.87
N PHE A 47 -12.70 2.67 4.79
CA PHE A 47 -11.53 1.90 5.23
C PHE A 47 -11.01 0.99 4.12
N ALA A 48 -11.88 0.37 3.32
CA ALA A 48 -11.47 -0.43 2.17
C ALA A 48 -10.70 0.39 1.13
N ILE A 49 -11.20 1.59 0.80
CA ILE A 49 -10.50 2.51 -0.11
C ILE A 49 -9.14 2.89 0.47
N TRP A 50 -9.09 3.32 1.75
CA TRP A 50 -7.85 3.72 2.39
C TRP A 50 -6.81 2.59 2.45
N ALA A 51 -7.22 1.37 2.80
CA ALA A 51 -6.33 0.22 2.90
C ALA A 51 -5.84 -0.27 1.52
N LEU A 52 -6.65 -0.18 0.48
CA LEU A 52 -6.32 -0.64 -0.87
C LEU A 52 -5.63 0.44 -1.72
N TYR A 53 -5.71 1.71 -1.35
CA TYR A 53 -5.12 2.83 -2.09
C TYR A 53 -3.60 2.69 -2.37
N PRO A 54 -2.73 2.39 -1.39
CA PRO A 54 -1.29 2.24 -1.67
C PRO A 54 -0.98 1.06 -2.60
N TYR A 55 -1.81 0.01 -2.57
CA TYR A 55 -1.69 -1.10 -3.50
C TYR A 55 -2.13 -0.72 -4.90
N TYR A 56 -3.21 0.04 -5.02
CA TYR A 56 -3.63 0.58 -6.31
C TYR A 56 -2.54 1.46 -6.93
N ASN A 57 -1.92 2.35 -6.15
CA ASN A 57 -0.81 3.18 -6.62
C ASN A 57 0.37 2.33 -7.10
N SER A 58 0.77 1.32 -6.32
CA SER A 58 1.83 0.42 -6.74
C SER A 58 1.46 -0.37 -8.01
N TYR A 59 0.28 -0.98 -8.09
CA TYR A 59 -0.08 -1.87 -9.19
C TYR A 59 -0.51 -1.17 -10.48
N VAL A 60 -1.20 -0.03 -10.37
CA VAL A 60 -1.82 0.69 -11.49
C VAL A 60 -1.08 1.99 -11.81
N GLY A 61 -0.54 2.66 -10.79
CA GLY A 61 0.19 3.93 -10.95
C GLY A 61 1.58 3.79 -11.60
N TRP A 62 2.08 2.56 -11.77
CA TRP A 62 3.40 2.28 -12.34
C TRP A 62 3.35 1.17 -13.39
N GLU A 63 3.99 1.40 -14.53
CA GLU A 63 4.20 0.33 -15.51
C GLU A 63 5.31 -0.62 -15.05
N LYS A 64 5.16 -1.92 -15.35
CA LYS A 64 6.16 -2.96 -15.00
C LYS A 64 7.58 -2.61 -15.45
N LYS A 65 7.73 -2.02 -16.64
CA LYS A 65 9.02 -1.59 -17.18
C LYS A 65 9.66 -0.48 -16.36
N GLN A 66 8.86 0.44 -15.80
CA GLN A 66 9.36 1.54 -14.97
C GLN A 66 9.85 1.03 -13.61
N LYS A 67 9.10 0.09 -13.02
CA LYS A 67 9.51 -0.60 -11.79
C LYS A 67 10.81 -1.37 -11.99
N GLU A 68 10.91 -2.13 -13.08
CA GLU A 68 12.12 -2.89 -13.41
C GLU A 68 13.35 -1.99 -13.56
N ILE A 69 13.20 -0.81 -14.17
CA ILE A 69 14.29 0.17 -14.31
C ILE A 69 14.72 0.71 -12.94
N MET A 70 13.78 1.10 -12.06
CA MET A 70 14.12 1.59 -10.72
C MET A 70 14.83 0.51 -9.89
N ILE A 71 14.26 -0.70 -9.86
CA ILE A 71 14.83 -1.84 -9.12
C ILE A 71 16.21 -2.22 -9.69
N SER A 72 16.43 -2.04 -10.99
CA SER A 72 17.72 -2.36 -11.64
C SER A 72 18.89 -1.48 -11.19
N HIS A 73 18.61 -0.31 -10.59
CA HIS A 73 19.63 0.59 -10.06
C HIS A 73 20.19 0.10 -8.71
N CYS A 74 19.51 -0.82 -8.04
CA CYS A 74 19.93 -1.44 -6.78
C CYS A 74 20.99 -2.54 -7.00
N LYS A 75 22.15 -2.21 -7.59
CA LYS A 75 23.29 -3.13 -7.72
C LYS A 75 24.30 -2.86 -6.60
N GLY A 76 24.31 -3.69 -5.55
CA GLY A 76 25.22 -3.59 -4.40
C GLY A 76 25.25 -4.87 -3.55
N ASP A 77 25.85 -4.81 -2.35
CA ASP A 77 25.86 -5.91 -1.36
C ASP A 77 24.43 -6.41 -1.01
N GLU A 78 24.28 -7.63 -0.49
CA GLU A 78 22.95 -8.22 -0.19
C GLU A 78 22.08 -7.34 0.73
N ASN A 79 22.67 -6.70 1.75
CA ASN A 79 21.94 -5.79 2.66
C ASN A 79 21.54 -4.48 2.00
N SER A 80 22.42 -3.89 1.18
CA SER A 80 22.09 -2.66 0.45
C SER A 80 21.06 -2.93 -0.66
N THR A 81 21.07 -4.13 -1.23
CA THR A 81 20.08 -4.57 -2.21
C THR A 81 18.69 -4.74 -1.57
N LYS A 82 18.59 -5.31 -0.36
CA LYS A 82 17.32 -5.44 0.37
C LYS A 82 16.75 -4.08 0.78
N LEU A 83 17.59 -3.20 1.34
CA LEU A 83 17.19 -1.86 1.73
C LEU A 83 16.72 -1.04 0.52
N CYS A 84 17.45 -1.11 -0.59
CA CYS A 84 17.12 -0.39 -1.82
C CYS A 84 15.79 -0.86 -2.42
N LYS A 85 15.55 -2.18 -2.47
CA LYS A 85 14.24 -2.73 -2.89
C LYS A 85 13.09 -2.28 -1.99
N CYS A 86 13.30 -2.27 -0.68
CA CYS A 86 12.29 -1.83 0.28
C CYS A 86 11.94 -0.34 0.10
N LEU A 87 12.93 0.51 -0.12
CA LEU A 87 12.73 1.94 -0.40
C LEU A 87 12.03 2.17 -1.75
N ASP A 88 12.38 1.40 -2.78
CA ASP A 88 11.70 1.45 -4.08
C ASP A 88 10.24 1.04 -3.96
N ASP A 89 9.94 -0.04 -3.23
CA ASP A 89 8.57 -0.48 -3.04
C ASP A 89 7.74 0.47 -2.17
N ALA A 90 8.34 1.09 -1.14
CA ALA A 90 7.70 2.16 -0.39
C ALA A 90 7.35 3.34 -1.31
N THR A 91 8.26 3.69 -2.22
CA THR A 91 8.05 4.73 -3.22
C THR A 91 6.91 4.39 -4.19
N PHE A 92 6.82 3.13 -4.63
CA PHE A 92 5.74 2.68 -5.51
C PHE A 92 4.37 2.71 -4.84
N LYS A 93 4.30 2.51 -3.52
CA LYS A 93 3.06 2.52 -2.74
C LYS A 93 2.58 3.93 -2.42
N GLU A 94 3.52 4.84 -2.18
CA GLU A 94 3.20 6.22 -1.80
C GLU A 94 2.81 7.08 -3.02
N TYR A 95 3.56 6.96 -4.12
CA TYR A 95 3.43 7.86 -5.27
C TYR A 95 3.01 7.11 -6.53
N THR A 96 2.29 7.78 -7.43
CA THR A 96 2.19 7.36 -8.83
C THR A 96 3.43 7.77 -9.62
N TYR A 97 3.63 7.19 -10.80
CA TYR A 97 4.78 7.56 -11.65
C TYR A 97 4.83 9.06 -12.00
N GLU A 98 3.67 9.68 -12.27
CA GLU A 98 3.59 11.10 -12.61
C GLU A 98 3.93 11.99 -11.41
N GLU A 99 3.41 11.65 -10.23
CA GLU A 99 3.71 12.36 -8.97
C GLU A 99 5.19 12.22 -8.61
N TYR A 100 5.74 11.00 -8.71
CA TYR A 100 7.15 10.75 -8.46
C TYR A 100 8.06 11.55 -9.41
N LYS A 101 7.67 11.68 -10.68
CA LYS A 101 8.43 12.45 -11.67
C LYS A 101 8.33 13.95 -11.43
N ALA A 102 7.18 14.43 -10.96
CA ALA A 102 6.95 15.83 -10.61
C ALA A 102 7.55 16.21 -9.24
N LEU A 103 7.97 15.23 -8.45
CA LEU A 103 8.42 15.41 -7.09
C LEU A 103 9.74 16.20 -7.02
N ASP A 104 9.78 17.21 -6.14
CA ASP A 104 11.03 17.89 -5.84
C ASP A 104 11.85 17.05 -4.86
N LYS A 105 12.92 16.45 -5.40
CA LYS A 105 13.85 15.59 -4.64
C LYS A 105 14.61 16.33 -3.54
N ASN A 106 14.55 17.67 -3.52
CA ASN A 106 15.19 18.48 -2.50
C ASN A 106 14.21 19.03 -1.45
N SER A 107 12.91 18.79 -1.62
CA SER A 107 11.87 19.20 -0.68
C SER A 107 12.05 18.56 0.70
N THR A 108 11.55 19.25 1.74
CA THR A 108 11.57 18.74 3.12
C THR A 108 10.71 17.48 3.24
N GLU A 109 9.54 17.46 2.59
CA GLU A 109 8.60 16.32 2.61
C GLU A 109 9.23 15.05 2.04
N TYR A 110 9.91 15.12 0.89
CA TYR A 110 10.56 13.94 0.32
C TYR A 110 11.72 13.42 1.19
N LYS A 111 12.43 14.32 1.88
CA LYS A 111 13.51 13.94 2.80
C LYS A 111 12.98 13.28 4.06
N GLU A 112 11.84 13.74 4.57
CA GLU A 112 11.13 13.10 5.68
C GLU A 112 10.63 11.72 5.27
N PHE A 113 9.95 11.61 4.11
CA PHE A 113 9.55 10.32 3.56
C PHE A 113 10.71 9.33 3.42
N LEU A 114 11.84 9.76 2.84
CA LEU A 114 13.02 8.90 2.69
C LEU A 114 13.63 8.49 4.03
N LYS A 115 13.52 9.33 5.05
CA LYS A 115 14.02 9.03 6.39
C LYS A 115 13.12 8.01 7.07
N ASP A 116 11.81 8.24 7.05
CA ASP A 116 10.81 7.36 7.65
C ASP A 116 10.81 5.99 6.96
N ALA A 117 10.79 5.97 5.62
CA ALA A 117 10.89 4.73 4.85
C ALA A 117 12.20 3.99 5.12
N LYS A 118 13.31 4.71 5.37
CA LYS A 118 14.60 4.08 5.71
C LYS A 118 14.59 3.52 7.12
N GLU A 119 13.96 4.20 8.08
CA GLU A 119 13.79 3.70 9.45
C GLU A 119 12.90 2.45 9.44
N ASP A 120 11.75 2.48 8.75
CA ASP A 120 10.86 1.33 8.59
C ASP A 120 11.52 0.14 7.87
N CYS A 121 12.39 0.41 6.89
CA CYS A 121 13.12 -0.63 6.17
C CYS A 121 14.35 -1.19 6.93
N LEU A 122 14.86 -0.47 7.93
CA LEU A 122 16.00 -0.89 8.77
C LEU A 122 15.56 -1.46 10.12
N ASP A 123 14.31 -1.26 10.52
CA ASP A 123 13.78 -1.77 11.77
C ASP A 123 13.51 -3.28 11.67
N ASP A 124 14.58 -4.08 11.84
CA ASP A 124 14.52 -5.55 12.00
C ASP A 124 13.83 -5.96 13.32
N SER A 125 13.42 -5.01 14.17
CA SER A 125 12.99 -5.22 15.55
C SER A 125 11.60 -5.83 15.73
N TRP A 126 10.80 -5.95 14.67
CA TRP A 126 9.47 -6.58 14.74
C TRP A 126 9.49 -8.10 14.43
N PHE A 127 10.67 -8.67 14.14
CA PHE A 127 10.85 -10.10 13.84
C PHE A 127 11.58 -10.86 14.98
N PHE A 128 11.27 -10.56 16.24
CA PHE A 128 11.59 -11.40 17.39
C PHE A 128 10.39 -11.61 18.31
#